data_AF-A0A5S5CAC6-F1
#
_entry.id   AF-A0A5S5CAC6-F1
#
_cell.length_a   1.000
_cell.length_b   1.000
_cell.length_c   1.000
_cell.angle_alpha   90.00
_cell.angle_beta   90.00
_cell.angle_gamma   90.00
#
_symmetry.space_group_name_H-M   'P 1'
#
loop_
_entity.id
_entity.type
_entity.pdbx_description
1 polymer ?
#
loop_
_entity_poly.entity_id
_entity_poly.type
_entity_poly.pdbx_seq_one_letter_code
_entity_poly.pdbx_strand_id
1 'polypeptide(L)' 'MTTEHIHQRLASLNESTRDLECCVELLCTLQRSRGPVVETVLAIKAAKPNLHTMLKRRLINNPGLSLAMQL' A
#
# COMPACT_ATOMS: atom_id res chain seq x y z
N MET A 1 -3.85 10.29 -9.26
CA MET A 1 -4.46 9.97 -7.95
C MET A 1 -3.78 10.87 -6.92
N THR A 2 -4.54 11.69 -6.18
CA THR A 2 -3.98 12.60 -5.17
C THR A 2 -3.85 11.88 -3.81
N THR A 3 -2.97 12.37 -2.94
CA THR A 3 -2.74 11.83 -1.59
C THR A 3 -4.01 11.81 -0.73
N GLU A 4 -4.89 12.81 -0.87
CA GLU A 4 -6.18 12.85 -0.17
C GLU A 4 -7.08 11.64 -0.46
N HIS A 5 -7.13 11.19 -1.71
CA HIS A 5 -7.90 10.00 -2.11
C HIS A 5 -7.36 8.71 -1.46
N ILE A 6 -6.05 8.65 -1.20
CA ILE A 6 -5.43 7.51 -0.50
C ILE A 6 -5.93 7.47 0.93
N HIS A 7 -5.88 8.59 1.65
CA HIS A 7 -6.30 8.65 3.05
C HIS A 7 -7.79 8.28 3.24
N GLN A 8 -8.67 8.78 2.37
CA GLN A 8 -10.09 8.41 2.42
C GLN A 8 -10.32 6.92 2.16
N ARG A 9 -9.63 6.32 1.17
CA ARG A 9 -9.71 4.88 0.94
C ARG A 9 -9.22 4.08 2.13
N LEU A 10 -8.11 4.46 2.74
CA LEU A 10 -7.56 3.75 3.91
C LEU A 10 -8.50 3.77 5.12
N ALA A 11 -9.25 4.85 5.32
CA ALA A 11 -10.25 4.94 6.39
C ALA A 11 -11.35 3.89 6.24
N SER A 12 -11.69 3.50 5.00
CA SER A 12 -12.73 2.50 4.72
C SER A 12 -12.29 1.04 4.81
N LEU A 13 -10.98 0.76 4.97
CA LEU A 13 -10.46 -0.61 5.00
C LEU A 13 -10.63 -1.25 6.39
N ASN A 14 -11.09 -2.49 6.41
CA ASN A 14 -11.29 -3.29 7.61
C ASN A 14 -10.17 -4.33 7.84
N GLU A 15 -9.02 -4.15 7.19
CA GLU A 15 -7.85 -5.05 7.24
C GLU A 15 -8.19 -6.51 6.88
N SER A 16 -9.21 -6.70 6.05
CA SER A 16 -9.61 -8.02 5.55
C SER A 16 -8.68 -8.52 4.44
N THR A 17 -8.74 -9.81 4.10
CA THR A 17 -8.00 -10.38 2.97
C THR A 17 -8.33 -9.66 1.65
N ARG A 18 -9.58 -9.19 1.50
CA ARG A 18 -10.02 -8.40 0.34
C ARG A 18 -9.34 -7.02 0.29
N ASP A 19 -9.21 -6.37 1.45
CA ASP A 19 -8.53 -5.07 1.56
C ASP A 19 -7.04 -5.20 1.25
N LEU A 20 -6.42 -6.30 1.69
CA LEU A 20 -5.04 -6.63 1.35
C LEU A 20 -4.84 -6.74 -0.17
N GLU A 21 -5.71 -7.46 -0.87
CA GLU A 21 -5.64 -7.61 -2.32
C GLU A 21 -5.84 -6.28 -3.05
N CYS A 22 -6.80 -5.47 -2.59
CA CYS A 22 -7.02 -4.12 -3.13
C CYS A 22 -5.78 -3.22 -2.96
N CYS A 23 -5.12 -3.28 -1.80
CA CYS A 23 -3.88 -2.54 -1.57
C CYS A 23 -2.72 -3.04 -2.44
N VAL A 24 -2.59 -4.36 -2.65
CA VAL A 24 -1.59 -4.92 -3.57
C VAL A 24 -1.79 -4.40 -4.99
N GLU A 25 -3.03 -4.45 -5.49
CA GLU A 25 -3.37 -3.97 -6.83
C GLU A 25 -3.11 -2.48 -6.97
N LEU A 26 -3.48 -1.69 -5.95
CA LEU A 26 -3.23 -0.25 -5.91
C LEU A 26 -1.73 0.05 -6.00
N LEU A 27 -0.91 -0.59 -5.18
CA LEU A 27 0.54 -0.37 -5.15
C LEU A 27 1.20 -0.78 -6.48
N CYS A 28 0.78 -1.89 -7.07
CA CYS A 28 1.27 -2.32 -8.38
C CYS A 28 0.86 -1.35 -9.49
N THR A 29 -0.36 -0.81 -9.44
CA THR A 29 -0.85 0.19 -10.40
C THR A 29 -0.05 1.48 -10.28
N LEU A 30 0.16 1.96 -9.05
CA LEU A 30 0.97 3.15 -8.78
C LEU A 30 2.41 2.96 -9.25
N GLN A 31 3.01 1.80 -9.01
CA GLN A 31 4.36 1.49 -9.50
C GLN A 31 4.44 1.58 -11.03
N ARG A 32 3.49 0.96 -11.74
CA ARG A 32 3.44 0.98 -13.22
C ARG A 32 3.20 2.38 -13.77
N SER A 33 2.39 3.18 -13.10
CA SER A 33 2.07 4.55 -13.49
C SER A 33 3.10 5.59 -13.00
N ARG A 34 4.22 5.16 -12.38
CA ARG A 34 5.20 6.04 -11.71
C ARG A 34 4.56 7.01 -10.70
N GLY A 35 3.52 6.54 -10.03
CA GLY A 35 2.81 7.27 -8.98
C GLY A 35 3.54 7.24 -7.63
N PRO A 36 2.98 7.92 -6.61
CA PRO A 36 3.59 8.09 -5.29
C PRO A 36 3.49 6.82 -4.43
N VAL A 37 4.25 5.78 -4.80
CA VAL A 37 4.25 4.48 -4.10
C VAL A 37 4.71 4.66 -2.66
N VAL A 38 5.82 5.36 -2.44
CA VAL A 38 6.42 5.51 -1.11
C VAL A 38 5.47 6.20 -0.15
N GLU A 39 4.86 7.30 -0.58
CA GLU A 39 3.89 8.06 0.21
C GLU A 39 2.65 7.21 0.53
N THR A 40 2.20 6.40 -0.43
CA THR A 40 1.08 5.48 -0.21
C THR A 40 1.43 4.43 0.85
N VAL A 41 2.63 3.88 0.79
CA VAL A 41 3.09 2.87 1.76
C VAL A 41 3.23 3.46 3.15
N LEU A 42 3.79 4.67 3.26
CA LEU A 42 3.89 5.39 4.53
C LEU A 42 2.49 5.72 5.10
N ALA A 43 1.56 6.14 4.25
CA ALA A 43 0.18 6.38 4.66
C ALA A 43 -0.51 5.10 5.16
N ILE A 44 -0.32 3.96 4.47
CA ILE A 44 -0.82 2.66 4.93
C ILE A 44 -0.18 2.28 6.27
N LYS A 45 1.15 2.42 6.40
CA LYS A 45 1.86 2.09 7.64
C LYS A 45 1.36 2.91 8.83
N ALA A 46 1.13 4.21 8.62
CA ALA A 46 0.63 5.10 9.67
C ALA A 46 -0.83 4.80 10.04
N ALA A 47 -1.70 4.55 9.06
CA ALA A 47 -3.14 4.36 9.31
C ALA A 47 -3.52 2.93 9.70
N LYS A 48 -2.82 1.93 9.17
CA LYS A 48 -3.16 0.50 9.19
C LYS A 48 -1.89 -0.37 9.28
N PRO A 49 -1.19 -0.37 10.43
CA PRO A 49 0.11 -1.04 10.58
C PRO A 49 0.04 -2.58 10.42
N ASN A 50 -1.09 -3.21 10.75
CA ASN A 50 -1.26 -4.64 10.55
C ASN A 50 -1.37 -4.96 9.06
N LEU A 51 -2.19 -4.20 8.33
CA LEU A 51 -2.29 -4.30 6.88
C LEU A 51 -0.94 -4.07 6.19
N HIS A 52 -0.17 -3.09 6.65
CA HIS A 52 1.20 -2.87 6.18
C HIS A 52 2.10 -4.10 6.40
N THR A 53 2.02 -4.74 7.57
CA THR A 53 2.79 -5.95 7.88
C THR A 53 2.44 -7.09 6.93
N MET A 54 1.15 -7.27 6.62
CA MET A 54 0.67 -8.26 5.65
C MET A 54 1.15 -7.95 4.24
N LEU A 55 1.06 -6.69 3.81
CA LEU A 55 1.55 -6.21 2.52
C LEU A 55 3.04 -6.45 2.36
N LYS A 56 3.84 -6.09 3.38
CA LYS A 56 5.29 -6.29 3.39
C LYS A 56 5.64 -7.75 3.13
N ARG A 57 5.00 -8.69 3.83
CA ARG A 57 5.26 -10.13 3.62
C ARG A 57 4.96 -10.58 2.19
N ARG A 58 3.90 -10.03 1.57
CA ARG A 58 3.46 -10.42 0.22
C ARG A 58 4.27 -9.75 -0.89
N LEU A 59 4.76 -8.53 -0.65
CA LEU A 59 5.37 -7.67 -1.67
C LEU A 59 6.89 -7.53 -1.53
N ILE A 60 7.53 -8.07 -0.48
CA ILE A 60 8.99 -7.92 -0.29
C ILE A 60 9.82 -8.53 -1.42
N ASN A 61 9.27 -9.51 -2.14
CA ASN A 61 9.92 -10.13 -3.30
C ASN A 61 9.62 -9.38 -4.62
N ASN A 62 8.81 -8.32 -4.60
CA ASN A 62 8.58 -7.48 -5.78
C ASN A 62 9.69 -6.42 -5.85
N PRO A 63 10.60 -6.46 -6.84
CA PRO A 63 11.78 -5.61 -6.89
C PRO A 63 11.46 -4.11 -6.96
N GLY A 64 10.30 -3.71 -7.48
CA GLY A 64 9.92 -2.30 -7.54
C GLY A 64 9.11 -1.80 -6.34
N LEU A 65 8.75 -2.68 -5.40
CA LEU A 65 8.04 -2.32 -4.16
C LEU A 65 8.83 -2.69 -2.90
N SER A 66 9.83 -3.58 -3.01
CA SER A 66 10.58 -4.13 -1.87
C SER A 66 11.24 -3.05 -1.02
N LEU A 67 11.86 -2.05 -1.65
CA LEU A 67 12.46 -0.90 -0.96
C LEU A 67 11.41 -0.06 -0.24
N ALA A 68 10.28 0.21 -0.89
CA ALA A 68 9.18 0.97 -0.27
C ALA A 68 8.61 0.24 0.95
N MET A 69 8.54 -1.09 0.93
CA MET A 69 8.07 -1.93 2.04
C MET A 69 9.05 -2.02 3.22
N GLN A 70 10.28 -1.52 3.09
CA GLN A 70 11.27 -1.52 4.17
C GLN A 70 11.22 -0.25 5.04
N LEU A 71 10.56 0.80 4.55
CA LEU A 71 10.37 2.08 5.24
C LEU A 71 9.47 1.95 6.48
#